data_AF-A0A415ZM11-F1
#
_entry.id   AF-A0A415ZM11-F1
#
_cell.length_a   1.000
_cell.length_b   1.000
_cell.length_c   1.000
_cell.angle_alpha   90.00
_cell.angle_beta   90.00
_cell.angle_gamma   90.00
#
_symmetry.space_group_name_H-M   'P 1'
#
loop_
_entity.id
_entity.type
_entity.pdbx_description
1 polymer ?
#
loop_
_entity_poly.entity_id
_entity_poly.type
_entity_poly.pdbx_seq_one_letter_code
_entity_poly.pdbx_strand_id
1 'polypeptide(L)'
;MSKKVLKRGSAEERWYYTTKEGLDSVDIDDDFDWRRGLELLFEDAPEVNWEHCSMEDFQTLRDAGVITKEECDIACEIGATMIAHKFCSAQAKMPLSEKILVAFFGGPWAVWTWMIVLIIISAIVQCMNN
;
A
#
# COMPACT_ATOMS: atom_id res chain seq x y z
N MET A 1 4.55 -12.52 16.60
CA MET A 1 3.47 -13.53 16.48
C MET A 1 3.99 -14.65 15.58
N SER A 2 3.64 -15.92 15.82
CA SER A 2 4.03 -17.01 14.90
C SER A 2 3.27 -16.82 13.58
N LYS A 3 3.99 -16.70 12.44
CA LYS A 3 3.38 -16.62 11.11
C LYS A 3 2.36 -17.75 10.96
N LYS A 4 1.08 -17.40 10.75
CA LYS A 4 0.01 -18.38 10.60
C LYS A 4 0.09 -18.90 9.17
N VAL A 5 0.76 -20.04 8.96
CA VAL A 5 0.85 -20.66 7.64
C VAL A 5 -0.51 -21.23 7.28
N LEU A 6 -1.25 -20.53 6.42
CA LEU A 6 -2.55 -20.99 5.92
C LEU A 6 -2.35 -22.23 5.05
N LYS A 7 -3.18 -23.25 5.27
CA LYS A 7 -3.15 -24.46 4.46
C LYS A 7 -3.76 -24.15 3.09
N ARG A 8 -2.99 -24.38 2.03
CA ARG A 8 -3.43 -24.12 0.65
C ARG A 8 -4.68 -24.93 0.30
N GLY A 9 -5.67 -24.28 -0.30
CA GLY A 9 -6.98 -24.80 -0.65
C GLY A 9 -7.96 -24.94 0.52
N SER A 10 -7.62 -24.42 1.71
CA SER A 10 -8.54 -24.45 2.86
C SER A 10 -9.58 -23.34 2.79
N ALA A 11 -10.73 -23.58 3.41
CA ALA A 11 -11.75 -22.54 3.60
C ALA A 11 -11.20 -21.32 4.37
N GLU A 12 -10.24 -21.54 5.28
CA GLU A 12 -9.54 -20.47 5.99
C GLU A 12 -8.67 -19.62 5.07
N GLU A 13 -7.97 -20.23 4.10
CA GLU A 13 -7.20 -19.48 3.08
C GLU A 13 -8.13 -18.62 2.23
N ARG A 14 -9.26 -19.18 1.78
CA ARG A 14 -10.23 -18.45 0.96
C ARG A 14 -10.82 -17.28 1.76
N TRP A 15 -11.31 -17.54 2.97
CA TRP A 15 -11.83 -16.48 3.85
C TRP A 15 -10.79 -15.39 4.12
N TYR A 16 -9.53 -15.76 4.35
CA TYR A 16 -8.44 -14.82 4.62
C TYR A 16 -8.20 -13.83 3.48
N TYR A 17 -8.32 -14.27 2.22
CA TYR A 17 -8.05 -13.41 1.06
C TYR A 17 -9.29 -12.78 0.42
N THR A 18 -10.47 -13.39 0.57
CA THR A 18 -11.68 -12.98 -0.15
C THR A 18 -12.72 -12.31 0.74
N THR A 19 -12.38 -11.95 1.97
CA THR A 19 -13.29 -11.21 2.87
C THR A 19 -12.59 -10.02 3.49
N LYS A 20 -13.36 -8.98 3.80
CA LYS A 20 -12.85 -7.77 4.48
C LYS A 20 -12.24 -8.09 5.83
N GLU A 21 -12.91 -8.94 6.62
CA GLU A 21 -12.42 -9.36 7.94
C GLU A 21 -11.10 -10.15 7.85
N GLY A 22 -10.93 -10.95 6.80
CA GLY A 22 -9.68 -11.64 6.49
C GLY A 22 -8.57 -10.66 6.08
N LEU A 23 -8.88 -9.73 5.17
CA LEU A 23 -7.95 -8.70 4.69
C LEU A 23 -7.50 -7.73 5.80
N ASP A 24 -8.41 -7.33 6.68
CA ASP A 24 -8.11 -6.49 7.85
C ASP A 24 -7.26 -7.21 8.90
N SER A 25 -7.24 -8.55 8.87
CA SER A 25 -6.37 -9.36 9.74
C SER A 25 -4.94 -9.51 9.21
N VAL A 26 -4.65 -8.96 8.03
CA VAL A 26 -3.32 -8.98 7.41
C VAL A 26 -2.40 -8.02 8.15
N ASP A 27 -1.33 -8.55 8.72
CA ASP A 27 -0.25 -7.71 9.22
C ASP A 27 0.56 -7.21 8.00
N ILE A 28 0.84 -5.91 7.93
CA ILE A 28 1.51 -5.28 6.79
C ILE A 28 2.96 -5.79 6.62
N ASP A 29 3.50 -6.45 7.64
CA ASP A 29 4.81 -7.09 7.64
C ASP A 29 4.80 -8.56 7.15
N ASP A 30 3.62 -9.15 6.92
CA ASP A 30 3.49 -10.50 6.37
C ASP A 30 3.59 -10.49 4.84
N ASP A 31 4.15 -11.58 4.26
CA ASP A 31 4.30 -11.80 2.82
C ASP A 31 2.91 -12.00 2.16
N PHE A 32 2.10 -10.95 2.11
CA PHE A 32 0.76 -10.98 1.56
C PHE A 32 0.79 -11.29 0.06
N ASP A 33 0.31 -12.47 -0.31
CA ASP A 33 0.25 -12.93 -1.70
C ASP A 33 -1.03 -12.45 -2.38
N TRP A 34 -1.01 -11.19 -2.82
CA TRP A 34 -2.13 -10.57 -3.54
C TRP A 34 -2.54 -11.33 -4.81
N ARG A 35 -1.60 -12.04 -5.47
CA ARG A 35 -1.93 -12.85 -6.66
C ARG A 35 -2.79 -14.03 -6.28
N ARG A 36 -2.45 -14.70 -5.18
CA ARG A 36 -3.26 -15.79 -4.63
C ARG A 36 -4.66 -15.32 -4.23
N GLY A 37 -4.77 -14.11 -3.68
CA GLY A 37 -6.07 -13.54 -3.33
C GLY A 37 -6.96 -13.29 -4.56
N LEU A 38 -6.41 -12.71 -5.63
CA LEU A 38 -7.16 -12.52 -6.88
C LEU A 38 -7.51 -13.84 -7.57
N GLU A 39 -6.59 -14.82 -7.57
CA GLU A 39 -6.83 -16.17 -8.07
C GLU A 39 -8.02 -16.83 -7.36
N LEU A 40 -8.09 -16.73 -6.03
CA LEU A 40 -9.18 -17.29 -5.22
C LEU A 40 -10.51 -16.54 -5.37
N LEU A 41 -10.44 -15.22 -5.60
CA LEU A 41 -11.62 -14.39 -5.80
C LEU A 41 -12.30 -14.69 -7.14
N PHE A 42 -11.52 -14.87 -8.20
CA PHE A 42 -12.01 -15.13 -9.56
C PHE A 42 -11.87 -16.60 -10.01
N GLU A 43 -11.67 -17.52 -9.06
CA GLU A 43 -11.57 -18.97 -9.35
C GLU A 43 -12.82 -19.48 -10.10
N ASP A 44 -13.99 -18.95 -9.73
CA ASP A 44 -15.28 -19.30 -10.31
C ASP A 44 -15.67 -18.41 -11.52
N ALA A 45 -14.84 -17.42 -11.89
CA ALA A 45 -15.09 -16.44 -12.95
C ALA A 45 -13.91 -16.34 -13.94
N PRO A 46 -13.66 -17.40 -14.75
CA PRO A 46 -12.51 -17.49 -15.65
C PRO A 46 -12.51 -16.44 -16.78
N GLU A 47 -13.66 -15.81 -17.05
CA GLU A 47 -13.79 -14.67 -17.97
C GLU A 47 -13.11 -13.39 -17.46
N VAL A 48 -12.82 -13.31 -16.15
CA VAL A 48 -12.14 -12.16 -15.56
C VAL A 48 -10.63 -12.34 -15.71
N ASN A 49 -10.03 -11.58 -16.62
CA ASN A 49 -8.57 -11.57 -16.80
C ASN A 49 -7.88 -10.73 -15.71
N TRP A 50 -7.85 -11.24 -14.49
CA TRP A 50 -7.30 -10.54 -13.32
C TRP A 50 -5.78 -10.33 -13.38
N GLU A 51 -5.03 -11.10 -14.18
CA GLU A 51 -3.56 -10.96 -14.31
C GLU A 51 -3.13 -9.62 -14.93
N HIS A 52 -4.00 -9.02 -15.72
CA HIS A 52 -3.76 -7.75 -16.41
C HIS A 52 -4.74 -6.64 -16.03
N CYS A 53 -5.61 -6.86 -15.06
CA CYS A 53 -6.56 -5.84 -14.61
C CYS A 53 -5.90 -4.82 -13.67
N SER A 54 -6.05 -3.55 -14.02
CA SER A 54 -5.87 -2.42 -13.13
C SER A 54 -7.12 -2.20 -12.26
N MET A 55 -7.02 -1.33 -11.25
CA MET A 55 -8.19 -0.92 -10.44
C MET A 55 -9.33 -0.35 -11.30
N GLU A 56 -9.01 0.35 -12.39
CA GLU A 56 -10.01 0.92 -13.32
C GLU A 56 -10.69 -0.17 -14.14
N ASP A 57 -9.98 -1.25 -14.47
CA ASP A 57 -10.53 -2.39 -15.20
C ASP A 57 -11.56 -3.15 -14.36
N PHE A 58 -11.31 -3.33 -13.05
CA PHE A 58 -12.30 -3.94 -12.14
C PHE A 58 -13.57 -3.09 -12.03
N GLN A 59 -13.45 -1.77 -11.99
CA GLN A 59 -14.62 -0.88 -11.99
C GLN A 59 -15.39 -0.98 -13.32
N THR A 60 -14.67 -1.09 -14.44
CA THR A 60 -15.29 -1.27 -15.77
C THR A 60 -16.01 -2.61 -15.89
N LEU A 61 -15.44 -3.68 -15.34
CA LEU A 61 -16.07 -5.01 -15.28
C LEU A 61 -17.33 -5.01 -14.41
N ARG A 62 -17.31 -4.28 -13.30
CA ARG A 62 -18.51 -4.07 -12.46
C ARG A 62 -19.58 -3.30 -13.22
N ASP A 63 -19.20 -2.23 -13.91
CA ASP A 63 -20.15 -1.39 -14.66
C ASP A 63 -20.74 -2.13 -15.88
N ALA A 64 -19.97 -3.06 -16.45
CA ALA A 64 -20.42 -4.00 -17.47
C ALA A 64 -21.31 -5.14 -16.92
N GLY A 65 -21.42 -5.27 -15.59
CA GLY A 65 -22.20 -6.33 -14.92
C GLY A 65 -21.57 -7.71 -14.97
N VAL A 66 -20.27 -7.81 -15.30
CA VAL A 66 -19.52 -9.08 -15.36
C VAL A 66 -19.18 -9.57 -13.95
N ILE A 67 -18.87 -8.63 -13.04
CA ILE A 67 -18.58 -8.92 -11.63
C ILE A 67 -19.54 -8.17 -10.73
N THR A 68 -19.76 -8.72 -9.53
CA THR A 68 -20.60 -8.09 -8.51
C THR A 68 -19.89 -6.90 -7.86
N LYS A 69 -20.67 -6.05 -7.18
CA LYS A 69 -20.11 -4.92 -6.42
C LYS A 69 -19.19 -5.41 -5.29
N GLU A 70 -19.51 -6.53 -4.65
CA GLU A 70 -18.73 -7.09 -3.55
C GLU A 70 -17.38 -7.62 -4.04
N GLU A 71 -17.36 -8.36 -5.16
CA GLU A 71 -16.12 -8.84 -5.78
C GLU A 71 -15.22 -7.69 -6.24
N CYS A 72 -15.81 -6.63 -6.81
CA CYS A 72 -15.07 -5.43 -7.18
C CYS A 72 -14.45 -4.73 -5.96
N ASP A 73 -15.17 -4.67 -4.84
CA ASP A 73 -14.70 -4.02 -3.61
C ASP A 73 -13.53 -4.81 -2.99
N ILE A 74 -13.68 -6.14 -2.90
CA ILE A 74 -12.63 -7.05 -2.40
C ILE A 74 -11.40 -7.01 -3.32
N ALA A 75 -11.58 -7.00 -4.65
CA ALA A 75 -10.47 -6.87 -5.60
C ALA A 75 -9.72 -5.54 -5.43
N CYS A 76 -10.44 -4.44 -5.21
CA CYS A 76 -9.83 -3.14 -4.93
C CYS A 76 -9.08 -3.13 -3.60
N GLU A 77 -9.61 -3.79 -2.58
CA GLU A 77 -8.99 -3.89 -1.26
C GLU A 77 -7.70 -4.72 -1.31
N ILE A 78 -7.70 -5.87 -1.99
CA ILE A 78 -6.48 -6.66 -2.27
C ILE A 78 -5.44 -5.79 -3.00
N GLY A 79 -5.87 -5.00 -3.99
CA GLY A 79 -5.00 -4.08 -4.72
C GLY A 79 -4.45 -2.94 -3.84
N ALA A 80 -5.27 -2.40 -2.94
CA ALA A 80 -4.84 -1.38 -1.98
C ALA A 80 -3.82 -1.94 -0.99
N THR A 81 -4.05 -3.14 -0.46
CA THR A 81 -3.11 -3.86 0.42
C THR A 81 -1.79 -4.14 -0.29
N MET A 82 -1.80 -4.52 -1.57
CA MET A 82 -0.58 -4.65 -2.38
C MET A 82 0.20 -3.33 -2.47
N ILE A 83 -0.49 -2.22 -2.73
CA ILE A 83 0.13 -0.89 -2.81
C ILE A 83 0.70 -0.50 -1.44
N ALA A 84 -0.08 -0.66 -0.37
CA ALA A 84 0.35 -0.40 1.00
C ALA A 84 1.58 -1.23 1.39
N HIS A 85 1.58 -2.53 1.09
CA HIS A 85 2.73 -3.41 1.34
C HIS A 85 3.96 -2.99 0.51
N LYS A 86 3.79 -2.61 -0.76
CA LYS A 86 4.89 -2.05 -1.57
C LYS A 86 5.43 -0.74 -0.99
N PHE A 87 4.56 0.15 -0.52
CA PHE A 87 4.97 1.42 0.10
C PHE A 87 5.64 1.21 1.47
N CYS A 88 5.10 0.35 2.33
CA CYS A 88 5.67 0.05 3.64
C CYS A 88 6.99 -0.72 3.51
N SER A 89 7.09 -1.71 2.62
CA SER A 89 8.35 -2.39 2.34
C SER A 89 9.39 -1.46 1.69
N ALA A 90 8.97 -0.51 0.85
CA ALA A 90 9.85 0.53 0.33
C ALA A 90 10.30 1.52 1.44
N GLN A 91 9.41 1.92 2.34
CA GLN A 91 9.77 2.75 3.51
C GLN A 91 10.67 2.02 4.51
N ALA A 92 10.48 0.72 4.71
CA ALA A 92 11.33 -0.11 5.55
C ALA A 92 12.74 -0.23 4.96
N LYS A 93 12.85 -0.28 3.62
CA LYS A 93 14.11 -0.35 2.87
C LYS A 93 14.75 1.01 2.61
N MET A 94 14.08 2.13 2.86
CA MET A 94 14.68 3.45 2.69
C MET A 94 15.87 3.62 3.65
N PRO A 95 17.09 3.83 3.13
CA PRO A 95 18.25 4.08 3.96
C PRO A 95 18.02 5.33 4.83
N LEU A 96 18.64 5.37 6.00
CA LEU A 96 18.45 6.44 6.99
C LEU A 96 18.72 7.84 6.38
N SER A 97 19.62 7.92 5.39
CA SER A 97 19.90 9.12 4.61
C SER A 97 18.70 9.60 3.76
N GLU A 98 17.94 8.70 3.13
CA GLU A 98 16.75 9.08 2.35
C GLU A 98 15.59 9.50 3.25
N LYS A 99 15.43 8.85 4.41
CA LYS A 99 14.45 9.29 5.43
C LYS A 99 14.74 10.71 5.92
N ILE A 100 16.02 11.02 6.17
CA ILE A 100 16.48 12.37 6.53
C ILE A 100 16.22 13.33 5.35
N LEU A 101 16.52 12.93 4.12
CA LEU A 101 16.32 13.77 2.94
C LEU A 101 14.83 14.13 2.75
N VAL A 102 13.91 13.17 2.88
CA VAL A 102 12.47 13.42 2.79
C VAL A 102 11.98 14.32 3.94
N ALA A 103 12.48 14.12 5.16
CA ALA A 103 12.16 14.98 6.29
C ALA A 103 12.64 16.43 6.11
N PHE A 104 13.82 16.63 5.50
CA PHE A 104 14.40 17.95 5.26
C PHE A 104 13.89 18.64 3.98
N PHE A 105 13.44 17.90 2.96
CA PHE A 105 13.13 18.48 1.65
C PHE A 105 11.76 18.10 1.06
N GLY A 106 11.14 16.99 1.49
CA GLY A 106 9.93 16.45 0.85
C GLY A 106 8.63 16.67 1.61
N GLY A 107 8.68 16.89 2.93
CA GLY A 107 7.47 17.08 3.75
C GLY A 107 6.96 18.53 3.76
N PRO A 108 5.66 18.76 4.07
CA PRO A 108 5.10 20.11 4.29
C PRO A 108 5.86 20.93 5.35
N TRP A 109 6.48 20.22 6.29
CA TRP A 109 7.30 20.78 7.37
C TRP A 109 8.66 21.30 6.90
N ALA A 110 9.18 20.82 5.75
CA ALA A 110 10.50 21.20 5.23
C ALA A 110 10.63 22.72 5.05
N VAL A 111 9.59 23.37 4.56
CA VAL A 111 9.57 24.84 4.36
C VAL A 111 9.82 25.58 5.68
N TRP A 112 9.20 25.13 6.78
CA TRP A 112 9.41 25.73 8.11
C TRP A 112 10.82 25.46 8.64
N THR A 113 11.34 24.24 8.47
CA THR A 113 12.71 23.89 8.86
C THR A 113 13.73 24.79 8.16
N TRP A 114 13.56 25.01 6.86
CA TRP A 114 14.44 25.88 6.07
C TRP A 114 14.30 27.36 6.44
N MET A 115 13.09 27.85 6.73
CA MET A 115 12.89 29.22 7.21
C MET A 115 13.67 29.50 8.51
N ILE A 116 13.63 28.58 9.48
CA ILE A 116 14.37 28.73 10.74
C ILE A 116 15.89 28.74 10.49
N VAL A 117 16.38 27.83 9.65
CA VAL A 117 17.81 27.78 9.29
C VAL A 117 18.26 29.09 8.63
N LEU A 118 17.48 29.64 7.70
CA LEU A 118 17.79 30.91 7.05
C LEU A 118 17.79 32.09 8.03
N ILE A 119 16.87 32.12 8.99
CA ILE A 119 16.85 33.15 10.05
C ILE A 119 18.13 33.07 10.89
N ILE A 120 18.55 31.88 11.31
CA ILE A 120 19.77 31.69 12.09
C ILE A 120 21.01 32.13 11.29
N ILE A 121 21.12 31.73 10.01
CA ILE A 121 22.21 32.16 9.14
C ILE A 121 22.24 33.69 9.00
N SER A 122 21.07 34.31 8.79
CA SER A 122 20.98 35.77 8.66
C SER A 122 21.45 36.49 9.93
N ALA A 123 21.10 35.96 11.11
CA ALA A 123 21.53 36.51 12.39
C ALA A 123 23.05 36.37 12.61
N ILE A 124 23.64 35.23 12.23
CA ILE A 124 25.09 35.02 12.31
C ILE A 124 25.83 35.98 11.37
N VAL A 125 25.37 36.11 10.12
CA VAL A 125 25.96 37.03 9.14
C VAL A 125 25.88 38.47 9.60
N GLN A 126 24.76 38.88 10.22
CA GLN A 126 24.62 40.21 10.81
C GLN A 126 25.56 40.43 12.00
N CYS A 127 25.77 39.42 12.84
CA CYS A 127 26.75 39.47 13.93
C CYS A 127 28.21 39.52 13.45
N MET A 128 28.52 39.01 12.25
CA MET A 128 29.87 39.05 11.68
C MET A 128 30.17 40.35 10.92
N ASN A 129 29.14 41.06 10.45
CA ASN A 129 29.27 42.32 9.71
C ASN A 129 29.11 43.58 10.58
N ASN A 130 28.85 43.43 11.88
CA ASN A 130 28.85 44.48 12.89
C ASN A 130 30.09 44.38 13.77
#